data_AF-A0A662E3M4-F1
#
_entry.id   AF-A0A662E3M4-F1
#
_cell.length_a   1.000
_cell.length_b   1.000
_cell.length_c   1.000
_cell.angle_alpha   90.00
_cell.angle_beta   90.00
_cell.angle_gamma   90.00
#
_symmetry.space_group_name_H-M   'P 1'
#
loop_
_entity.id
_entity.type
_entity.pdbx_description
1 polymer ?
#
loop_
_entity_poly.entity_id
_entity_poly.type
_entity_poly.pdbx_seq_one_letter_code
_entity_poly.pdbx_strand_id
1 'polypeptide(L)'
;MIRPIILGVLLCGLGIPTWSEEATPAAPEEILEQARSLAANNRYTEALAALEPLIREDLSGETSWEIAAEAGRAAFHQGKYRRADEILRRVVQARPVVIESALYLQATSYLLGDHRQAFSIFEAVLQSKAQDLYLAITLPGEKRFLAEPEVQRLLKRYAQPLVIRPDLATAQGARLGQGRPQIAQRRGIEPSGGGSALMARAGPLVTWILSFDNQEQLVEVVLDADHLRRYTPFTLDLSEGISWTSTPIVCIGSLGTPQRSSATDDGALILTWDYPEASLDMVFSRPDANDEGAAILEMVRMYRRQS
;
A
#
# COMPACT_ATOMS: atom_id res chain seq x y z
N MET A 1 -3.54 3.79 -95.45
CA MET A 1 -2.51 2.83 -95.89
C MET A 1 -1.41 2.85 -94.83
N ILE A 2 -0.90 1.68 -94.43
CA ILE A 2 0.00 1.36 -93.28
C ILE A 2 -0.75 0.83 -92.03
N ARG A 3 -0.30 -0.36 -91.57
CA ARG A 3 -0.88 -1.34 -90.63
C ARG A 3 -0.82 -0.94 -89.15
N PRO A 4 -1.69 -1.49 -88.26
CA PRO A 4 -1.47 -1.47 -86.82
C PRO A 4 -0.54 -2.61 -86.37
N ILE A 5 0.37 -2.32 -85.45
CA ILE A 5 1.21 -3.30 -84.74
C ILE A 5 0.44 -3.74 -83.48
N ILE A 6 0.21 -5.05 -83.40
CA ILE A 6 -0.27 -5.75 -82.21
C ILE A 6 0.91 -5.86 -81.25
N LEU A 7 0.77 -5.31 -80.04
CA LEU A 7 1.63 -5.66 -78.92
C LEU A 7 0.75 -6.35 -77.86
N GLY A 8 0.81 -7.68 -77.86
CA GLY A 8 0.31 -8.49 -76.76
C GLY A 8 1.30 -8.40 -75.60
N VAL A 9 0.81 -7.96 -74.44
CA VAL A 9 1.52 -8.16 -73.17
C VAL A 9 0.72 -9.16 -72.37
N LEU A 10 1.39 -10.28 -72.10
CA LEU A 10 0.96 -11.41 -71.31
C LEU A 10 0.62 -10.96 -69.87
N LEU A 11 -0.55 -11.38 -69.42
CA LEU A 11 -0.90 -11.49 -68.00
C LEU A 11 -0.02 -12.57 -67.35
N CYS A 12 0.83 -12.18 -66.41
CA CYS A 12 1.32 -13.07 -65.36
C CYS A 12 0.79 -12.54 -64.03
N GLY A 13 -0.18 -13.26 -63.47
CA GLY A 13 -0.78 -12.97 -62.18
C GLY A 13 0.24 -13.08 -61.06
N LEU A 14 0.50 -11.96 -60.39
CA LEU A 14 0.99 -11.97 -59.02
C LEU A 14 -0.25 -11.91 -58.14
N GLY A 15 -0.69 -13.08 -57.66
CA GLY A 15 -1.63 -13.15 -56.56
C GLY A 15 -0.96 -12.53 -55.34
N ILE A 16 -1.36 -11.31 -54.99
CA ILE A 16 -1.04 -10.72 -53.70
C ILE A 16 -1.88 -11.51 -52.69
N PRO A 17 -1.27 -12.27 -51.77
CA PRO A 17 -2.03 -12.85 -50.67
C PRO A 17 -2.44 -11.69 -49.76
N THR A 18 -3.70 -11.23 -49.88
CA THR A 18 -4.32 -10.37 -48.87
C THR A 18 -4.67 -11.24 -47.67
N TRP A 19 -3.64 -11.65 -46.91
CA TRP A 19 -3.83 -12.10 -45.54
C TRP A 19 -3.92 -10.84 -44.69
N SER A 20 -5.10 -10.23 -44.64
CA SER A 20 -5.48 -9.52 -43.42
C SER A 20 -5.83 -10.62 -42.42
N GLU A 21 -4.84 -11.04 -41.63
CA GLU A 21 -5.14 -11.60 -40.31
C GLU A 21 -5.98 -10.54 -39.60
N GLU A 22 -7.30 -10.71 -39.62
CA GLU A 22 -8.17 -10.06 -38.64
C GLU A 22 -7.67 -10.60 -37.30
N ALA A 23 -6.80 -9.82 -36.65
CA ALA A 23 -6.42 -10.08 -35.29
C ALA A 23 -7.73 -10.22 -34.50
N THR A 24 -8.00 -11.44 -34.03
CA THR A 24 -9.16 -11.71 -33.17
C THR A 24 -9.13 -10.65 -32.06
N PRO A 25 -10.21 -9.89 -31.85
CA PRO A 25 -10.23 -8.88 -30.81
C PRO A 25 -9.87 -9.57 -29.49
N ALA A 26 -8.85 -9.02 -28.81
CA ALA A 26 -8.35 -9.58 -27.56
C ALA A 26 -9.51 -9.78 -26.59
N ALA A 27 -9.47 -10.90 -25.85
CA ALA A 27 -10.49 -11.18 -24.85
C ALA A 27 -10.49 -10.07 -23.78
N PRO A 28 -11.65 -9.73 -23.17
CA PRO A 28 -11.71 -8.72 -22.12
C PRO A 28 -10.72 -8.94 -20.97
N GLU A 29 -10.42 -10.20 -20.64
CA GLU A 29 -9.44 -10.62 -19.64
C GLU A 29 -8.01 -10.23 -20.06
N GLU A 30 -7.66 -10.41 -21.34
CA GLU A 30 -6.35 -10.04 -21.87
C GLU A 30 -6.15 -8.52 -21.89
N ILE A 31 -7.21 -7.78 -22.25
CA ILE A 31 -7.21 -6.31 -22.22
C ILE A 31 -7.09 -5.81 -20.78
N LEU A 32 -7.75 -6.46 -19.82
CA LEU A 32 -7.64 -6.14 -18.40
C LEU A 32 -6.20 -6.31 -17.90
N GLU A 33 -5.55 -7.43 -18.19
CA GLU A 33 -4.15 -7.67 -17.81
C GLU A 33 -3.19 -6.68 -18.49
N GLN A 34 -3.42 -6.36 -19.77
CA GLN A 34 -2.65 -5.32 -20.46
C GLN A 34 -2.83 -3.95 -19.80
N ALA A 35 -4.05 -3.58 -19.43
CA ALA A 35 -4.35 -2.32 -18.76
C ALA A 35 -3.71 -2.25 -17.36
N ARG A 36 -3.71 -3.35 -16.60
CA ARG A 36 -3.00 -3.48 -15.32
C ARG A 36 -1.49 -3.26 -15.50
N SER A 37 -0.89 -3.87 -16.53
CA SER A 37 0.52 -3.66 -16.88
C SER A 37 0.81 -2.20 -17.26
N LEU A 38 -0.06 -1.56 -18.04
CA LEU A 38 0.04 -0.13 -18.36
C LEU A 38 -0.04 0.73 -17.10
N ALA A 39 -1.01 0.46 -16.21
CA ALA A 39 -1.19 1.17 -14.95
C ALA A 39 0.02 1.01 -14.01
N ALA A 40 0.65 -0.17 -13.95
CA ALA A 40 1.88 -0.40 -13.19
C ALA A 40 3.06 0.45 -13.69
N ASN A 41 3.03 0.86 -14.97
CA ASN A 41 4.01 1.75 -15.58
C ASN A 41 3.53 3.22 -15.62
N ASN A 42 2.53 3.60 -14.81
CA ASN A 42 1.92 4.93 -14.76
C ASN A 42 1.29 5.40 -16.09
N ARG A 43 1.02 4.50 -17.03
CA ARG A 43 0.40 4.80 -18.34
C ARG A 43 -1.12 4.77 -18.24
N TYR A 44 -1.67 5.54 -17.30
CA TYR A 44 -3.10 5.51 -16.98
C TYR A 44 -4.00 5.97 -18.13
N THR A 45 -3.54 6.91 -18.97
CA THR A 45 -4.26 7.37 -20.17
C THR A 45 -4.59 6.23 -21.12
N GLU A 46 -3.60 5.38 -21.38
CA GLU A 46 -3.73 4.25 -22.30
C GLU A 46 -4.51 3.11 -21.66
N ALA A 47 -4.28 2.83 -20.37
CA ALA A 47 -5.07 1.86 -19.62
C ALA A 47 -6.56 2.21 -19.65
N LEU A 48 -6.93 3.47 -19.38
CA LEU A 48 -8.31 3.90 -19.41
C LEU A 48 -8.91 3.79 -20.82
N ALA A 49 -8.18 4.22 -21.85
CA ALA A 49 -8.66 4.16 -23.23
C ALA A 49 -8.95 2.72 -23.70
N ALA A 50 -8.15 1.75 -23.25
CA ALA A 50 -8.37 0.33 -23.53
C ALA A 50 -9.59 -0.24 -22.78
N LEU A 51 -9.82 0.18 -21.53
CA LEU A 51 -10.89 -0.37 -20.69
C LEU A 51 -12.26 0.28 -20.92
N GLU A 52 -12.30 1.58 -21.26
CA GLU A 52 -13.55 2.36 -21.38
C GLU A 52 -14.62 1.68 -22.28
N PRO A 53 -14.28 1.14 -23.47
CA PRO A 53 -15.27 0.49 -24.33
C PRO A 53 -15.83 -0.83 -23.76
N LEU A 54 -15.17 -1.41 -22.76
CA LEU A 54 -15.55 -2.69 -22.14
C LEU A 54 -16.42 -2.52 -20.90
N ILE A 55 -16.58 -1.30 -20.40
CA ILE A 55 -17.41 -1.02 -19.22
C ILE A 55 -18.87 -1.29 -19.57
N ARG A 56 -19.48 -2.27 -18.89
CA ARG A 56 -20.89 -2.65 -19.06
C ARG A 56 -21.75 -1.98 -18.00
N GLU A 57 -23.05 -1.83 -18.26
CA GLU A 57 -24.02 -1.37 -17.25
C GLU A 57 -24.18 -2.38 -16.11
N ASP A 58 -24.38 -3.64 -16.45
CA ASP A 58 -24.41 -4.74 -15.49
C ASP A 58 -23.00 -5.22 -15.12
N LEU A 59 -22.65 -5.09 -13.84
CA LEU A 59 -21.36 -5.49 -13.27
C LEU A 59 -21.47 -6.83 -12.51
N SER A 60 -22.54 -7.61 -12.72
CA SER A 60 -22.72 -8.91 -12.08
C SER A 60 -21.73 -9.97 -12.54
N GLY A 61 -21.22 -9.86 -13.77
CA GLY A 61 -20.26 -10.79 -14.37
C GLY A 61 -18.87 -10.73 -13.73
N GLU A 62 -18.15 -11.86 -13.74
CA GLU A 62 -16.88 -12.06 -13.04
C GLU A 62 -15.81 -11.03 -13.43
N THR A 63 -15.57 -10.82 -14.73
CA THR A 63 -14.58 -9.85 -15.23
C THR A 63 -15.13 -8.41 -15.32
N SER A 64 -16.45 -8.24 -15.34
CA SER A 64 -17.07 -6.94 -15.68
C SER A 64 -16.86 -5.89 -14.60
N TRP A 65 -16.94 -6.27 -13.32
CA TRP A 65 -16.65 -5.34 -12.22
C TRP A 65 -15.15 -5.04 -12.10
N GLU A 66 -14.26 -5.98 -12.45
CA GLU A 66 -12.81 -5.76 -12.43
C GLU A 66 -12.37 -4.73 -13.47
N ILE A 67 -12.90 -4.85 -14.69
CA ILE A 67 -12.69 -3.87 -15.77
C ILE A 67 -13.14 -2.48 -15.32
N ALA A 68 -14.34 -2.39 -14.74
CA ALA A 68 -14.86 -1.13 -14.21
C ALA A 68 -13.99 -0.61 -13.05
N ALA A 69 -13.53 -1.46 -12.14
CA ALA A 69 -12.66 -1.07 -11.03
C ALA A 69 -11.34 -0.46 -11.54
N GLU A 70 -10.66 -1.14 -12.47
CA GLU A 70 -9.39 -0.65 -13.04
C GLU A 70 -9.60 0.62 -13.87
N ALA A 71 -10.71 0.74 -14.61
CA ALA A 71 -11.03 1.96 -15.33
C ALA A 71 -11.30 3.13 -14.37
N GLY A 72 -12.06 2.91 -13.30
CA GLY A 72 -12.30 3.90 -12.25
C GLY A 72 -11.00 4.38 -11.61
N ARG A 73 -10.09 3.45 -11.31
CA ARG A 73 -8.73 3.75 -10.81
C ARG A 73 -7.90 4.55 -11.81
N ALA A 74 -7.88 4.15 -13.08
CA ALA A 74 -7.15 4.88 -14.12
C ALA A 74 -7.73 6.30 -14.34
N ALA A 75 -9.04 6.47 -14.23
CA ALA A 75 -9.70 7.78 -14.29
C ALA A 75 -9.32 8.66 -13.08
N PHE A 76 -9.26 8.08 -11.87
CA PHE A 76 -8.80 8.79 -10.66
C PHE A 76 -7.38 9.32 -10.83
N HIS A 77 -6.44 8.50 -11.28
CA HIS A 77 -5.04 8.89 -11.47
C HIS A 77 -4.84 9.93 -12.60
N GLN A 78 -5.81 10.05 -13.52
CA GLN A 78 -5.85 11.14 -14.51
C GLN A 78 -6.51 12.43 -14.00
N GLY A 79 -6.93 12.49 -12.75
CA GLY A 79 -7.69 13.62 -12.19
C GLY A 79 -9.12 13.72 -12.71
N LYS A 80 -9.64 12.70 -13.41
CA LYS A 80 -11.01 12.64 -13.92
C LYS A 80 -11.98 12.20 -12.82
N TYR A 81 -12.00 12.94 -11.70
CA TYR A 81 -12.67 12.52 -10.47
C TYR A 81 -14.17 12.26 -10.65
N ARG A 82 -14.90 13.07 -11.43
CA ARG A 82 -16.33 12.79 -11.68
C ARG A 82 -16.57 11.45 -12.37
N ARG A 83 -15.74 11.13 -13.38
CA ARG A 83 -15.84 9.84 -14.08
C ARG A 83 -15.44 8.69 -13.17
N ALA A 84 -14.40 8.87 -12.36
CA ALA A 84 -14.01 7.89 -11.35
C ALA A 84 -15.15 7.62 -10.36
N ASP A 85 -15.83 8.66 -9.86
CA ASP A 85 -16.96 8.52 -8.91
C ASP A 85 -18.09 7.69 -9.51
N GLU A 86 -18.52 8.04 -10.73
CA GLU A 86 -19.58 7.33 -11.45
C GLU A 86 -19.29 5.83 -11.57
N ILE A 87 -18.07 5.48 -12.00
CA ILE A 87 -17.67 4.09 -12.22
C ILE A 87 -17.52 3.36 -10.88
N LEU A 88 -16.76 3.93 -9.94
CA LEU A 88 -16.42 3.28 -8.67
C LEU A 88 -17.64 3.11 -7.76
N ARG A 89 -18.59 4.05 -7.78
CA ARG A 89 -19.85 3.91 -7.06
C ARG A 89 -20.61 2.66 -7.51
N ARG A 90 -20.65 2.40 -8.81
CA ARG A 90 -21.29 1.21 -9.38
C ARG A 90 -20.54 -0.07 -9.00
N VAL A 91 -19.20 -0.04 -9.01
CA VAL A 91 -18.37 -1.17 -8.58
C VAL A 91 -18.62 -1.51 -7.11
N VAL A 92 -18.60 -0.52 -6.22
CA VAL A 92 -18.82 -0.72 -4.78
C VAL A 92 -20.26 -1.20 -4.50
N GLN A 93 -21.25 -0.74 -5.27
CA GLN A 93 -22.63 -1.25 -5.17
C GLN A 93 -22.74 -2.72 -5.62
N ALA A 94 -22.06 -3.11 -6.69
CA ALA A 94 -22.09 -4.47 -7.22
C ALA A 94 -21.22 -5.45 -6.41
N ARG A 95 -20.14 -4.97 -5.80
CA ARG A 95 -19.15 -5.74 -5.02
C ARG A 95 -18.69 -4.94 -3.78
N PRO A 96 -19.49 -4.91 -2.70
CA PRO A 96 -19.18 -4.13 -1.50
C PRO A 96 -17.91 -4.55 -0.74
N VAL A 97 -17.36 -5.73 -1.03
CA VAL A 97 -16.21 -6.31 -0.33
C VAL A 97 -14.85 -5.93 -0.94
N VAL A 98 -14.83 -5.25 -2.08
CA VAL A 98 -13.59 -4.85 -2.75
C VAL A 98 -13.08 -3.55 -2.13
N ILE A 99 -12.24 -3.69 -1.10
CA ILE A 99 -11.73 -2.58 -0.27
C ILE A 99 -11.01 -1.53 -1.14
N GLU A 100 -10.22 -1.95 -2.13
CA GLU A 100 -9.47 -1.02 -2.98
C GLU A 100 -10.41 -0.08 -3.76
N SER A 101 -11.45 -0.61 -4.40
CA SER A 101 -12.45 0.21 -5.11
C SER A 101 -13.20 1.15 -4.17
N ALA A 102 -13.52 0.69 -2.95
CA ALA A 102 -14.15 1.54 -1.93
C ALA A 102 -13.24 2.69 -1.53
N LEU A 103 -11.95 2.43 -1.35
CA LEU A 103 -10.97 3.45 -1.02
C LEU A 103 -10.78 4.48 -2.16
N TYR A 104 -10.76 4.08 -3.43
CA TYR A 104 -10.73 5.04 -4.54
C TYR A 104 -12.02 5.87 -4.61
N LEU A 105 -13.18 5.27 -4.32
CA LEU A 105 -14.44 6.01 -4.22
C LEU A 105 -14.40 7.02 -3.08
N GLN A 106 -13.90 6.63 -1.91
CA GLN A 106 -13.70 7.52 -0.76
C GLN A 106 -12.82 8.71 -1.12
N ALA A 107 -11.68 8.46 -1.75
CA ALA A 107 -10.74 9.46 -2.20
C ALA A 107 -11.39 10.45 -3.18
N THR A 108 -12.09 9.90 -4.18
CA THR A 108 -12.80 10.68 -5.19
C THR A 108 -13.92 11.53 -4.58
N SER A 109 -14.72 10.96 -3.68
CA SER A 109 -15.78 11.66 -2.95
C SER A 109 -15.24 12.85 -2.19
N TYR A 110 -14.11 12.68 -1.50
CA TYR A 110 -13.46 13.76 -0.77
C TYR A 110 -13.00 14.89 -1.69
N LEU A 111 -12.34 14.56 -2.81
CA LEU A 111 -11.87 15.54 -3.80
C LEU A 111 -12.99 16.30 -4.50
N LEU A 112 -14.17 15.68 -4.64
CA LEU A 112 -15.38 16.31 -5.17
C LEU A 112 -16.18 17.09 -4.11
N GLY A 113 -15.78 17.04 -2.83
CA GLY A 113 -16.42 17.73 -1.72
C GLY A 113 -17.57 16.97 -1.06
N ASP A 114 -17.85 15.73 -1.45
CA ASP A 114 -18.78 14.84 -0.73
C ASP A 114 -18.07 14.19 0.47
N HIS A 115 -17.75 15.02 1.47
CA HIS A 115 -17.06 14.59 2.67
C HIS A 115 -17.88 13.57 3.47
N ARG A 116 -19.21 13.66 3.41
CA ARG A 116 -20.10 12.72 4.12
C ARG A 116 -19.91 11.30 3.60
N GLN A 117 -19.92 11.13 2.27
CA GLN A 117 -19.64 9.83 1.68
C GLN A 117 -18.21 9.37 1.98
N ALA A 118 -17.23 10.26 1.81
CA ALA A 118 -15.83 9.93 2.05
C ALA A 118 -15.62 9.39 3.48
N PHE A 119 -16.13 10.08 4.50
CA PHE A 119 -15.99 9.64 5.89
C PHE A 119 -16.77 8.37 6.19
N SER A 120 -17.95 8.18 5.59
CA SER A 120 -18.73 6.95 5.75
C SER A 120 -18.00 5.73 5.18
N ILE A 121 -17.35 5.86 4.02
CA ILE A 121 -16.59 4.76 3.43
C ILE A 121 -15.31 4.52 4.24
N PHE A 122 -14.62 5.59 4.65
CA PHE A 122 -13.43 5.48 5.50
C PHE A 122 -13.74 4.74 6.82
N GLU A 123 -14.86 5.06 7.47
CA GLU A 123 -15.32 4.33 8.65
C GLU A 123 -15.59 2.86 8.34
N ALA A 124 -16.25 2.53 7.23
CA ALA A 124 -16.52 1.14 6.85
C ALA A 124 -15.23 0.33 6.61
N VAL A 125 -14.20 0.94 5.99
CA VAL A 125 -12.89 0.31 5.80
C VAL A 125 -12.17 0.06 7.13
N LEU A 126 -12.25 1.01 8.07
CA LEU A 126 -11.71 0.81 9.42
C LEU A 126 -12.47 -0.28 10.19
N GLN A 127 -13.80 -0.33 10.05
CA GLN A 127 -14.65 -1.39 10.63
C GLN A 127 -14.30 -2.78 10.10
N SER A 128 -13.89 -2.91 8.84
CA SER A 128 -13.42 -4.18 8.27
C SER A 128 -12.04 -4.61 8.78
N LYS A 129 -11.45 -3.85 9.73
CA LYS A 129 -10.10 -4.08 10.28
C LYS A 129 -8.99 -4.02 9.25
N ALA A 130 -9.14 -3.18 8.22
CA ALA A 130 -8.05 -2.89 7.30
C ALA A 130 -6.81 -2.45 8.10
N GLN A 131 -5.65 -3.03 7.78
CA GLN A 131 -4.40 -2.80 8.51
C GLN A 131 -3.58 -1.64 7.92
N ASP A 132 -3.89 -1.25 6.69
CA ASP A 132 -3.30 -0.11 6.01
C ASP A 132 -4.38 0.87 5.56
N LEU A 133 -3.97 2.12 5.43
CA LEU A 133 -4.77 3.18 4.82
C LEU A 133 -4.13 3.54 3.48
N TYR A 134 -3.86 2.53 2.64
CA TYR A 134 -3.10 2.64 1.39
C TYR A 134 -3.47 3.85 0.52
N LEU A 135 -4.76 4.22 0.50
CA LEU A 135 -5.29 5.35 -0.27
C LEU A 135 -5.34 6.68 0.45
N ALA A 136 -5.10 6.73 1.77
CA ALA A 136 -4.78 8.00 2.41
C ALA A 136 -3.49 8.58 1.82
N ILE A 137 -2.43 7.77 1.65
CA ILE A 137 -1.10 8.22 1.18
C ILE A 137 -1.08 8.64 -0.30
N THR A 138 -1.89 8.00 -1.14
CA THR A 138 -1.89 8.27 -2.59
C THR A 138 -2.90 9.34 -3.02
N LEU A 139 -3.64 9.89 -2.05
CA LEU A 139 -4.57 11.00 -2.26
C LEU A 139 -3.82 12.32 -2.54
N PRO A 140 -4.15 13.02 -3.63
CA PRO A 140 -3.85 14.44 -3.73
C PRO A 140 -4.45 15.18 -2.53
N GLY A 141 -3.60 15.78 -1.69
CA GLY A 141 -4.04 16.43 -0.45
C GLY A 141 -4.21 15.49 0.75
N GLU A 142 -3.59 14.31 0.75
CA GLU A 142 -3.45 13.39 1.89
C GLU A 142 -3.33 14.11 3.24
N LYS A 143 -2.33 15.00 3.39
CA LYS A 143 -2.08 15.71 4.66
C LYS A 143 -3.31 16.46 5.16
N ARG A 144 -4.08 17.07 4.25
CA ARG A 144 -5.31 17.78 4.61
C ARG A 144 -6.39 16.79 5.03
N PHE A 145 -6.59 15.70 4.28
CA PHE A 145 -7.56 14.66 4.63
C PHE A 145 -7.24 14.04 6.00
N LEU A 146 -5.98 13.68 6.25
CA LEU A 146 -5.54 13.13 7.53
C LEU A 146 -5.69 14.14 8.66
N ALA A 147 -5.55 15.45 8.41
CA ALA A 147 -5.76 16.47 9.42
C ALA A 147 -7.24 16.77 9.73
N GLU A 148 -8.20 16.24 8.97
CA GLU A 148 -9.63 16.46 9.22
C GLU A 148 -10.02 15.91 10.61
N PRO A 149 -10.73 16.70 11.44
CA PRO A 149 -11.12 16.26 12.80
C PRO A 149 -11.93 14.96 12.81
N GLU A 150 -12.77 14.75 11.78
CA GLU A 150 -13.56 13.53 11.63
C GLU A 150 -12.67 12.31 11.40
N VAL A 151 -11.68 12.43 10.51
CA VAL A 151 -10.72 11.36 10.22
C VAL A 151 -9.91 11.02 11.46
N GLN A 152 -9.41 12.02 12.19
CA GLN A 152 -8.70 11.83 13.46
C GLN A 152 -9.57 11.13 14.51
N ARG A 153 -10.85 11.50 14.60
CA ARG A 153 -11.80 10.84 15.50
C ARG A 153 -12.02 9.37 15.13
N LEU A 154 -12.14 9.07 13.84
CA LEU A 154 -12.30 7.70 13.35
C LEU A 154 -11.04 6.86 13.61
N LEU A 155 -9.85 7.38 13.31
CA LEU A 155 -8.57 6.73 13.62
C LEU A 155 -8.44 6.40 15.10
N LYS A 156 -8.82 7.33 15.98
CA LYS A 156 -8.84 7.09 17.43
C LYS A 156 -9.86 6.03 17.84
N ARG A 157 -11.05 6.03 17.24
CA ARG A 157 -12.14 5.07 17.54
C ARG A 157 -11.75 3.64 17.16
N TYR A 158 -11.10 3.47 16.00
CA TYR A 158 -10.71 2.17 15.47
C TYR A 158 -9.23 1.85 15.71
N ALA A 159 -8.60 2.54 16.66
CA ALA A 159 -7.21 2.34 17.00
C ALA A 159 -6.95 0.90 17.43
N GLN A 160 -5.89 0.30 16.90
CA GLN A 160 -5.47 -1.07 17.22
C GLN A 160 -4.10 -1.05 17.89
N PRO A 161 -3.89 -1.74 19.03
CA PRO A 161 -2.59 -1.79 19.66
C PRO A 161 -1.62 -2.65 18.83
N LEU A 162 -0.48 -2.07 18.49
CA LEU A 162 0.70 -2.76 18.01
C LEU A 162 1.55 -3.13 19.23
N VAL A 163 1.38 -4.37 19.66
CA VAL A 163 1.98 -4.90 20.90
C VAL A 163 3.44 -5.27 20.67
N ILE A 164 4.35 -4.70 21.48
CA ILE A 164 5.76 -5.08 21.57
C ILE A 164 6.05 -5.44 23.03
N ARG A 165 6.63 -6.61 23.25
CA ARG A 165 7.04 -7.13 24.56
C ARG A 165 8.49 -7.61 24.47
N PRO A 166 9.46 -6.71 24.69
CA PRO A 166 10.89 -7.03 24.55
C PRO A 166 11.37 -8.08 25.55
N ASP A 167 10.78 -8.11 26.74
CA ASP A 167 11.01 -9.11 27.79
C ASP A 167 10.64 -10.53 27.34
N LEU A 168 9.63 -10.65 26.48
CA LEU A 168 9.19 -11.90 25.86
C LEU A 168 9.78 -12.13 24.46
N ALA A 169 10.62 -11.20 23.98
CA ALA A 169 11.13 -11.18 22.61
C ALA A 169 10.01 -11.27 21.55
N THR A 170 8.86 -10.63 21.79
CA THR A 170 7.71 -10.68 20.87
C THR A 170 7.30 -9.30 20.36
N ALA A 171 6.97 -9.22 19.07
CA ALA A 171 6.39 -8.03 18.45
C ALA A 171 5.27 -8.43 17.49
N GLN A 172 4.10 -7.79 17.65
CA GLN A 172 2.85 -8.15 17.01
C GLN A 172 2.60 -9.68 16.97
N GLY A 173 2.79 -10.34 18.12
CA GLY A 173 2.58 -11.78 18.24
C GLY A 173 3.56 -12.66 17.47
N ALA A 174 4.63 -12.13 16.87
CA ALA A 174 5.76 -12.92 16.36
C ALA A 174 6.89 -12.91 17.39
N ARG A 175 7.51 -14.07 17.65
CA ARG A 175 8.65 -14.18 18.59
C ARG A 175 9.96 -14.23 17.82
N LEU A 176 11.00 -13.55 18.31
CA LEU A 176 12.35 -13.75 17.80
C LEU A 176 12.76 -15.22 17.96
N GLY A 177 13.39 -15.78 16.93
CA GLY A 177 13.68 -17.21 16.82
C GLY A 177 12.49 -18.06 16.39
N GLN A 178 11.36 -17.47 15.98
CA GLN A 178 10.24 -18.21 15.40
C GLN A 178 10.44 -18.40 13.89
N GLY A 179 10.12 -19.59 13.38
CA GLY A 179 10.23 -19.92 11.96
C GLY A 179 9.24 -19.15 11.08
N ARG A 180 9.71 -18.71 9.90
CA ARG A 180 8.92 -17.97 8.90
C ARG A 180 7.58 -18.61 8.53
N PRO A 181 7.47 -19.94 8.29
CA PRO A 181 6.19 -20.54 7.92
C PRO A 181 5.10 -20.35 8.98
N GLN A 182 5.48 -20.36 10.26
CA GLN A 182 4.53 -20.18 11.37
C GLN A 182 4.03 -18.75 11.46
N ILE A 183 4.90 -17.77 11.20
CA ILE A 183 4.53 -16.35 11.15
C ILE A 183 3.64 -16.08 9.93
N ALA A 184 4.01 -16.62 8.77
CA ALA A 184 3.25 -16.47 7.53
C ALA A 184 1.82 -17.02 7.66
N GLN A 185 1.69 -18.25 8.19
CA GLN A 185 0.39 -18.89 8.43
C GLN A 185 -0.49 -18.07 9.39
N ARG A 186 0.07 -17.57 10.50
CA ARG A 186 -0.67 -16.76 11.46
C ARG A 186 -1.16 -15.43 10.87
N ARG A 187 -0.42 -14.88 9.91
CA ARG A 187 -0.72 -13.61 9.27
C ARG A 187 -1.52 -13.75 7.98
N GLY A 188 -1.82 -14.97 7.53
CA GLY A 188 -2.48 -15.21 6.24
C GLY A 188 -1.66 -14.71 5.05
N ILE A 189 -0.33 -14.66 5.20
CA ILE A 189 0.59 -14.27 4.12
C ILE A 189 1.05 -15.55 3.45
N GLU A 190 0.89 -15.67 2.13
CA GLU A 190 1.52 -16.79 1.41
C GLU A 190 3.04 -16.66 1.52
N PRO A 191 3.76 -17.73 1.90
CA PRO A 191 5.21 -17.72 1.95
C PRO A 191 5.75 -17.69 0.51
N SER A 192 5.77 -16.52 -0.12
CA SER A 192 6.44 -16.33 -1.40
C SER A 192 7.95 -16.54 -1.19
N GLY A 193 8.47 -17.60 -1.78
CA GLY A 193 9.85 -18.06 -1.57
C GLY A 193 10.90 -17.06 -2.06
N GLY A 194 11.97 -16.92 -1.28
CA GLY A 194 13.25 -16.33 -1.73
C GLY A 194 13.70 -15.02 -1.06
N GLY A 195 12.81 -14.23 -0.45
CA GLY A 195 13.21 -12.98 0.22
C GLY A 195 13.74 -13.19 1.64
N SER A 196 14.75 -12.45 2.10
CA SER A 196 15.22 -12.51 3.51
C SER A 196 14.28 -11.82 4.51
N ALA A 197 13.17 -11.23 4.04
CA ALA A 197 12.25 -10.47 4.87
C ALA A 197 10.79 -10.64 4.46
N LEU A 198 9.89 -10.43 5.42
CA LEU A 198 8.48 -10.13 5.20
C LEU A 198 8.25 -8.65 5.52
N MET A 199 7.49 -7.94 4.68
CA MET A 199 7.24 -6.52 4.86
C MET A 199 5.75 -6.25 4.79
N ALA A 200 5.26 -5.31 5.59
CA ALA A 200 4.00 -4.64 5.32
C ALA A 200 4.24 -3.22 4.86
N ARG A 201 3.27 -2.74 4.08
CA ARG A 201 3.28 -1.41 3.51
C ARG A 201 1.93 -0.77 3.72
N ALA A 202 1.93 0.53 3.91
CA ALA A 202 0.78 1.37 3.62
C ALA A 202 1.15 2.12 2.34
N GLY A 203 0.40 1.91 1.25
CA GLY A 203 0.78 2.57 0.00
C GLY A 203 2.14 2.08 -0.52
N PRO A 204 3.00 3.02 -0.99
CA PRO A 204 4.39 2.73 -1.31
C PRO A 204 5.31 2.69 -0.07
N LEU A 205 4.81 3.00 1.13
CA LEU A 205 5.61 3.21 2.33
C LEU A 205 5.67 1.94 3.18
N VAL A 206 6.88 1.51 3.55
CA VAL A 206 7.08 0.35 4.44
C VAL A 206 6.73 0.76 5.87
N THR A 207 5.84 0.01 6.51
CA THR A 207 5.42 0.26 7.90
C THR A 207 6.12 -0.67 8.88
N TRP A 208 6.40 -1.91 8.46
CA TRP A 208 7.23 -2.82 9.24
C TRP A 208 7.94 -3.87 8.37
N ILE A 209 9.04 -4.38 8.92
CA ILE A 209 9.89 -5.42 8.32
C ILE A 209 10.14 -6.50 9.38
N LEU A 210 10.01 -7.75 8.97
CA LEU A 210 10.42 -8.93 9.71
C LEU A 210 11.58 -9.58 8.95
N SER A 211 12.79 -9.55 9.50
CA SER A 211 13.99 -10.09 8.87
C SER A 211 14.29 -11.50 9.39
N PHE A 212 14.68 -12.40 8.51
CA PHE A 212 14.95 -13.81 8.81
C PHE A 212 16.41 -14.17 8.51
N ASP A 213 16.97 -15.08 9.30
CA ASP A 213 18.29 -15.65 9.03
C ASP A 213 18.25 -16.77 7.98
N ASN A 214 19.42 -17.37 7.72
CA ASN A 214 19.57 -18.49 6.78
C ASN A 214 18.83 -19.77 7.22
N GLN A 215 18.39 -19.85 8.48
CA GLN A 215 17.58 -20.94 9.03
C GLN A 215 16.09 -20.58 9.04
N GLU A 216 15.71 -19.51 8.35
CA GLU A 216 14.36 -18.93 8.31
C GLU A 216 13.80 -18.57 9.70
N GLN A 217 14.66 -18.29 10.68
CA GLN A 217 14.25 -17.83 12.00
C GLN A 217 14.17 -16.31 12.03
N LEU A 218 13.12 -15.78 12.63
CA LEU A 218 12.95 -14.32 12.81
C LEU A 218 14.08 -13.79 13.70
N VAL A 219 14.93 -12.93 13.16
CA VAL A 219 16.06 -12.35 13.91
C VAL A 219 15.84 -10.88 14.27
N GLU A 220 14.95 -10.21 13.57
CA GLU A 220 14.73 -8.78 13.73
C GLU A 220 13.34 -8.35 13.28
N VAL A 221 12.79 -7.39 14.01
CA VAL A 221 11.56 -6.66 13.70
C VAL A 221 11.89 -5.17 13.66
N VAL A 222 11.58 -4.51 12.55
CA VAL A 222 11.73 -3.06 12.38
C VAL A 222 10.35 -2.46 12.15
N LEU A 223 10.04 -1.40 12.88
CA LEU A 223 8.79 -0.66 12.80
C LEU A 223 9.09 0.81 12.49
N ASP A 224 8.51 1.32 11.42
CA ASP A 224 8.61 2.74 11.06
C ASP A 224 7.53 3.53 11.81
N ALA A 225 7.94 4.31 12.81
CA ALA A 225 7.02 4.99 13.70
C ALA A 225 6.25 6.10 12.99
N ASP A 226 6.86 6.81 12.05
CA ASP A 226 6.18 7.89 11.33
C ASP A 226 5.12 7.33 10.38
N HIS A 227 5.45 6.28 9.62
CA HIS A 227 4.51 5.64 8.71
C HIS A 227 3.37 4.94 9.47
N LEU A 228 3.67 4.23 10.55
CA LEU A 228 2.64 3.60 11.39
C LEU A 228 1.70 4.66 11.98
N ARG A 229 2.25 5.75 12.52
CA ARG A 229 1.46 6.84 13.10
C ARG A 229 0.56 7.53 12.09
N ARG A 230 1.05 7.80 10.88
CA ARG A 230 0.33 8.60 9.89
C ARG A 230 -0.65 7.79 9.05
N TYR A 231 -0.31 6.55 8.74
CA TYR A 231 -0.96 5.81 7.64
C TYR A 231 -1.58 4.47 8.06
N THR A 232 -1.66 4.23 9.37
CA THR A 232 -2.33 3.05 9.90
C THR A 232 -3.17 3.41 11.12
N PRO A 233 -4.16 2.60 11.49
CA PRO A 233 -4.85 2.74 12.76
C PRO A 233 -4.02 2.23 13.96
N PHE A 234 -2.74 1.88 13.78
CA PHE A 234 -1.95 1.30 14.85
C PHE A 234 -1.49 2.33 15.88
N THR A 235 -1.65 1.97 17.14
CA THR A 235 -1.06 2.66 18.30
C THR A 235 0.06 1.82 18.87
N LEU A 236 1.13 2.45 19.36
CA LEU A 236 2.22 1.71 20.00
C LEU A 236 1.79 1.23 21.38
N ASP A 237 1.87 -0.07 21.62
CA ASP A 237 1.76 -0.68 22.94
C ASP A 237 3.09 -1.37 23.27
N LEU A 238 4.00 -0.61 23.89
CA LEU A 238 5.33 -1.08 24.32
C LEU A 238 5.47 -1.05 25.84
N SER A 239 5.19 0.10 26.45
CA SER A 239 5.15 0.32 27.89
C SER A 239 4.18 1.49 28.18
N GLU A 240 3.80 1.64 29.45
CA GLU A 240 2.91 2.71 29.87
C GLU A 240 3.47 4.10 29.50
N GLY A 241 2.64 4.92 28.85
CA GLY A 241 2.99 6.28 28.43
C GLY A 241 3.84 6.38 27.15
N ILE A 242 4.29 5.26 26.56
CA ILE A 242 5.01 5.28 25.28
C ILE A 242 4.02 5.28 24.11
N SER A 243 4.27 6.14 23.13
CA SER A 243 3.50 6.32 21.91
C SER A 243 4.44 6.59 20.73
N TRP A 244 3.90 6.62 19.50
CA TRP A 244 4.69 6.99 18.31
C TRP A 244 5.25 8.42 18.33
N THR A 245 4.74 9.28 19.21
CA THR A 245 5.21 10.66 19.39
C THR A 245 6.07 10.82 20.64
N SER A 246 6.46 9.73 21.29
CA SER A 246 7.27 9.80 22.50
C SER A 246 8.66 10.34 22.19
N THR A 247 9.16 11.14 23.13
CA THR A 247 10.51 11.69 23.11
C THR A 247 11.48 10.77 23.86
N PRO A 248 12.81 10.94 23.71
CA PRO A 248 13.79 10.15 24.45
C PRO A 248 13.54 10.14 25.97
N ILE A 249 13.20 11.29 26.55
CA ILE A 249 12.97 11.41 28.00
C ILE A 249 11.75 10.63 28.48
N VAL A 250 10.68 10.56 27.68
CA VAL A 250 9.50 9.74 27.98
C VAL A 250 9.88 8.26 27.96
N CYS A 251 10.62 7.83 26.95
CA CYS A 251 11.05 6.43 26.83
C CYS A 251 11.98 6.01 27.97
N ILE A 252 12.93 6.87 28.37
CA ILE A 252 13.81 6.62 29.53
C ILE A 252 13.00 6.56 30.83
N GLY A 253 12.01 7.45 31.01
CA GLY A 253 11.14 7.41 32.18
C GLY A 253 10.32 6.13 32.29
N SER A 254 9.82 5.61 31.16
CA SER A 254 8.96 4.41 31.12
C SER A 254 9.70 3.08 31.05
N LEU A 255 10.90 3.03 30.45
CA LEU A 255 11.69 1.79 30.28
C LEU A 255 12.90 1.71 31.23
N GLY A 256 13.23 2.80 31.92
CA GLY A 256 14.46 2.94 32.70
C GLY A 256 15.65 3.38 31.85
N THR A 257 16.83 3.43 32.49
CA THR A 257 18.07 3.88 31.84
C THR A 257 18.51 2.90 30.75
N PRO A 258 18.75 3.37 29.51
CA PRO A 258 19.24 2.51 28.43
C PRO A 258 20.66 2.02 28.73
N GLN A 259 20.98 0.78 28.32
CA GLN A 259 22.33 0.22 28.48
C GLN A 259 23.32 0.84 27.49
N ARG A 260 22.86 1.27 26.32
CA ARG A 260 23.68 1.95 25.32
C ARG A 260 22.96 3.16 24.75
N SER A 261 23.73 4.17 24.40
CA SER A 261 23.27 5.31 23.62
C SER A 261 24.32 5.64 22.56
N SER A 262 23.90 5.88 21.34
CA SER A 262 24.77 6.36 20.26
C SER A 262 24.05 7.41 19.43
N ALA A 263 24.83 8.18 18.68
CA ALA A 263 24.32 9.08 17.66
C ALA A 263 24.79 8.61 16.29
N THR A 264 23.93 8.70 15.29
CA THR A 264 24.28 8.48 13.88
C THR A 264 24.91 9.74 13.27
N ASP A 265 25.52 9.61 12.10
CA ASP A 265 26.18 10.73 11.40
C ASP A 265 25.20 11.84 11.00
N ASP A 266 23.92 11.50 10.77
CA ASP A 266 22.83 12.45 10.51
C ASP A 266 22.24 13.06 11.80
N GLY A 267 22.73 12.65 12.97
CA GLY A 267 22.39 13.20 14.27
C GLY A 267 21.14 12.57 14.92
N ALA A 268 20.64 11.46 14.41
CA ALA A 268 19.61 10.68 15.10
C ALA A 268 20.18 10.03 16.38
N LEU A 269 19.39 10.00 17.43
CA LEU A 269 19.74 9.38 18.71
C LEU A 269 19.22 7.95 18.75
N ILE A 270 20.10 6.98 18.99
CA ILE A 270 19.73 5.59 19.21
C ILE A 270 19.88 5.28 20.70
N LEU A 271 18.79 4.83 21.33
CA LEU A 271 18.79 4.33 22.69
C LEU A 271 18.50 2.83 22.68
N THR A 272 19.33 2.04 23.36
CA THR A 272 19.20 0.59 23.40
C THR A 272 18.90 0.07 24.80
N TRP A 273 17.85 -0.74 24.89
CA TRP A 273 17.52 -1.54 26.07
C TRP A 273 17.77 -3.01 25.81
N ASP A 274 18.55 -3.65 26.67
CA ASP A 274 18.86 -5.08 26.58
C ASP A 274 17.95 -5.88 27.51
N TYR A 275 17.34 -6.93 26.96
CA TYR A 275 16.50 -7.92 27.63
C TYR A 275 17.17 -9.31 27.53
N PRO A 276 16.69 -10.33 28.26
CA PRO A 276 17.33 -11.65 28.26
C PRO A 276 17.47 -12.28 26.86
N GLU A 277 16.46 -12.16 26.01
CA GLU A 277 16.42 -12.79 24.67
C GLU A 277 16.46 -11.78 23.51
N ALA A 278 16.36 -10.48 23.80
CA ALA A 278 16.21 -9.44 22.79
C ALA A 278 16.98 -8.17 23.18
N SER A 279 17.29 -7.35 22.17
CA SER A 279 17.65 -5.95 22.34
C SER A 279 16.62 -5.10 21.62
N LEU A 280 16.25 -3.98 22.24
CA LEU A 280 15.32 -2.99 21.73
C LEU A 280 16.08 -1.69 21.47
N ASP A 281 16.20 -1.29 20.21
CA ASP A 281 16.65 0.04 19.84
C ASP A 281 15.42 0.92 19.58
N MET A 282 15.43 2.13 20.12
CA MET A 282 14.53 3.22 19.73
C MET A 282 15.37 4.32 19.08
N VAL A 283 15.03 4.67 17.84
CA VAL A 283 15.71 5.70 17.06
C VAL A 283 14.86 6.96 17.08
N PHE A 284 15.48 8.08 17.44
CA PHE A 284 14.83 9.37 17.52
C PHE A 284 15.47 10.33 16.52
N SER A 285 14.61 11.00 15.75
CA SER A 285 14.96 12.10 14.87
C SER A 285 15.77 13.17 15.59
N ARG A 286 16.56 13.92 14.83
CA ARG A 286 17.07 15.20 15.31
C ARG A 286 15.90 16.17 15.48
N PRO A 287 15.88 17.00 16.53
CA PRO A 287 15.01 18.18 16.58
C PRO A 287 15.16 18.98 15.28
N ASP A 288 14.09 19.18 14.52
CA ASP A 288 14.15 20.03 13.33
C ASP A 288 14.51 21.46 13.76
N ALA A 289 15.28 22.19 12.95
CA ALA A 289 15.66 23.56 13.28
C ALA A 289 14.48 24.55 13.16
N ASN A 290 13.41 24.15 12.45
CA ASN A 290 12.24 24.98 12.18
C ASN A 290 11.01 24.64 13.04
N ASP A 291 10.97 23.45 13.63
CA ASP A 291 10.00 23.11 14.67
C ASP A 291 10.73 23.22 16.01
N GLU A 292 10.20 23.98 16.97
CA GLU A 292 10.68 24.00 18.37
C GLU A 292 10.49 22.64 19.09
N GLY A 293 10.45 21.54 18.33
CA GLY A 293 10.02 20.21 18.73
C GLY A 293 11.16 19.37 19.28
N ALA A 294 10.87 18.67 20.38
CA ALA A 294 11.71 17.60 20.89
C ALA A 294 11.91 16.50 19.83
N ALA A 295 13.04 15.82 19.88
CA ALA A 295 13.30 14.60 19.11
C ALA A 295 12.11 13.63 19.22
N ILE A 296 11.56 13.22 18.08
CA ILE A 296 10.44 12.26 18.01
C ILE A 296 10.94 10.87 17.59
N LEU A 297 10.26 9.85 18.09
CA LEU A 297 10.49 8.46 17.72
C LEU A 297 10.28 8.25 16.22
N GLU A 298 11.33 7.82 15.52
CA GLU A 298 11.31 7.50 14.09
C GLU A 298 11.18 6.00 13.84
N MET A 299 11.85 5.20 14.66
CA MET A 299 11.92 3.76 14.44
C MET A 299 11.99 3.01 15.76
N VAL A 300 11.30 1.87 15.81
CA VAL A 300 11.47 0.87 16.86
C VAL A 300 12.02 -0.39 16.23
N ARG A 301 13.16 -0.86 16.73
CA ARG A 301 13.82 -2.06 16.24
C ARG A 301 14.03 -3.03 17.39
N MET A 302 13.60 -4.27 17.21
CA MET A 302 13.81 -5.34 18.18
C MET A 302 14.51 -6.49 17.50
N TYR A 303 15.65 -6.93 18.04
CA TYR A 303 16.48 -7.97 17.43
C TYR A 303 17.01 -8.96 18.46
N ARG A 304 17.32 -10.17 17.98
CA ARG A 304 17.83 -11.24 18.82
C ARG A 304 19.26 -10.92 19.25
N ARG A 305 19.55 -11.08 20.54
CA ARG A 305 20.94 -11.02 21.01
C ARG A 305 21.72 -12.19 20.45
N GLN A 306 22.84 -11.91 19.80
CA GLN A 306 23.83 -12.94 19.51
C GLN A 306 24.48 -13.34 20.84
N SER A 307 24.26 -14.58 21.24
CA SER A 307 24.92 -15.22 22.39
C SER A 307 26.39 -15.46 22.12
#